data_AF-A0A9X1VWN1-F1
#
_entry.id   AF-A0A9X1VWN1-F1
#
_cell.length_a   1.000
_cell.length_b   1.000
_cell.length_c   1.000
_cell.angle_alpha   90.00
_cell.angle_beta   90.00
_cell.angle_gamma   90.00
#
_symmetry.space_group_name_H-M   'P 1'
#
loop_
_entity.id
_entity.type
_entity.pdbx_description
1 polymer ?
#
loop_
_entity_poly.entity_id
_entity_poly.type
_entity_poly.pdbx_seq_one_letter_code
_entity_poly.pdbx_strand_id
1 'polypeptide(L)'
;MNQEPSPDGAALRRYRDPAYQPLCRTLAEVRANIDRLDRLIVPLLAERGRYVKDAARFKRDAFQVSAPQRQQEVIDKVLQLAAEHGAYPEVVEACYRALIAGFIAREQQDFAGMEAVPEVPA
;
A
#
# COMPACT_ATOMS: atom_id res chain seq x y z
N MET A 1 3.83 25.29 22.57
CA MET A 1 4.87 24.58 21.80
C MET A 1 4.66 23.09 22.02
N ASN A 2 4.31 22.33 20.99
CA ASN A 2 4.27 20.86 21.09
C ASN A 2 5.70 20.33 21.03
N GLN A 3 6.30 20.08 22.20
CA GLN A 3 7.54 19.33 22.28
C GLN A 3 7.25 17.84 22.10
N GLU A 4 8.08 17.19 21.30
CA GLU A 4 8.04 15.75 21.08
C GLU A 4 8.46 15.01 22.36
N PRO A 5 7.80 13.89 22.72
CA PRO A 5 8.20 13.11 23.89
C PRO A 5 9.62 12.55 23.74
N SER A 6 10.31 12.38 24.87
CA SER A 6 11.63 11.74 24.91
C SER A 6 11.55 10.33 24.30
N PRO A 7 12.39 9.99 23.29
CA PRO A 7 12.35 8.69 22.64
C PRO A 7 12.63 7.51 23.58
N ASP A 8 13.47 7.74 24.60
CA ASP A 8 13.91 6.71 25.57
C ASP A 8 13.14 6.79 26.90
N GLY A 9 12.18 7.70 27.01
CA GLY A 9 11.36 7.90 28.20
C GLY A 9 10.29 6.83 28.39
N ALA A 10 9.73 6.78 29.60
CA ALA A 10 8.59 5.92 29.91
C ALA A 10 7.32 6.34 29.15
N ALA A 11 6.43 5.38 28.90
CA ALA A 11 5.15 5.64 28.25
C ALA A 11 4.32 6.67 29.04
N LEU A 12 3.93 7.75 28.37
CA LEU A 12 3.12 8.82 28.97
C LEU A 12 1.63 8.46 29.11
N ARG A 13 1.19 7.39 28.46
CA ARG A 13 -0.22 6.95 28.39
C ARG A 13 -0.31 5.43 28.39
N ARG A 14 -1.45 4.91 28.84
CA ARG A 14 -1.83 3.50 28.77
C ARG A 14 -3.20 3.32 28.12
N TYR A 15 -3.42 2.19 27.47
CA TYR A 15 -4.75 1.81 27.00
C TYR A 15 -5.65 1.45 28.19
N ARG A 16 -6.97 1.67 28.02
CA ARG A 16 -7.98 1.25 29.01
C ARG A 16 -8.30 -0.24 28.91
N ASP A 17 -8.07 -0.83 27.74
CA ASP A 17 -8.22 -2.26 27.52
C ASP A 17 -7.24 -3.04 28.41
N PRO A 18 -7.71 -3.85 29.37
CA PRO A 18 -6.84 -4.62 30.25
C PRO A 18 -6.12 -5.77 29.52
N ALA A 19 -6.57 -6.16 28.33
CA ALA A 19 -5.92 -7.20 27.52
C ALA A 19 -4.75 -6.65 26.70
N TYR A 20 -4.61 -5.33 26.57
CA TYR A 20 -3.54 -4.71 25.80
C TYR A 20 -2.16 -4.99 26.42
N GLN A 21 -1.24 -5.47 25.59
CA GLN A 21 0.17 -5.65 25.96
C GLN A 21 1.05 -4.78 25.04
N PRO A 22 1.89 -3.87 25.59
CA PRO A 22 2.82 -3.09 24.79
C PRO A 22 3.82 -3.97 24.04
N LEU A 23 4.02 -3.70 22.75
CA LEU A 23 5.02 -4.39 21.93
C LEU A 23 6.46 -3.87 22.15
N CYS A 24 6.59 -2.65 22.67
CA CYS A 24 7.86 -1.96 22.84
C CYS A 24 7.87 -1.22 24.17
N ARG A 25 9.06 -1.03 24.75
CA ARG A 25 9.28 -0.33 26.02
C ARG A 25 9.43 1.17 25.85
N THR A 26 9.99 1.60 24.72
CA THR A 26 10.30 3.00 24.43
C THR A 26 9.81 3.42 23.05
N LEU A 27 9.69 4.74 22.83
CA LEU A 27 9.33 5.27 21.52
C LEU A 27 10.44 5.03 20.48
N ALA A 28 11.71 4.97 20.91
CA ALA A 28 12.84 4.60 20.06
C ALA A 28 12.67 3.16 19.50
N GLU A 29 12.26 2.20 20.34
CA GLU A 29 11.99 0.83 19.89
C GLU A 29 10.80 0.75 18.92
N VAL A 30 9.74 1.54 19.16
CA VAL A 30 8.59 1.64 18.23
C VAL A 30 9.07 2.12 16.85
N ARG A 31 9.85 3.20 16.81
CA ARG A 31 10.39 3.76 15.55
C ARG A 31 11.28 2.77 14.83
N ALA A 32 12.21 2.12 15.53
CA ALA A 32 13.09 1.12 14.93
C ALA A 32 12.30 -0.06 14.32
N ASN A 33 11.20 -0.47 14.96
CA ASN A 33 10.33 -1.52 14.42
C ASN A 33 9.51 -1.04 13.22
N ILE A 34 9.02 0.21 13.22
CA ILE A 34 8.37 0.82 12.05
C ILE A 34 9.37 0.91 10.89
N ASP A 35 10.58 1.42 11.11
CA ASP A 35 11.62 1.47 10.08
C ASP A 35 11.96 0.08 9.53
N ARG A 36 11.94 -0.95 10.39
CA ARG A 36 12.12 -2.34 9.96
C ARG A 36 10.97 -2.81 9.07
N LEU A 37 9.73 -2.46 9.38
CA LEU A 37 8.56 -2.78 8.55
C LEU A 37 8.62 -2.03 7.22
N ASP A 38 9.00 -0.75 7.21
CA ASP A 38 9.10 0.05 6.00
C ASP A 38 10.13 -0.51 5.01
N ARG A 39 11.25 -1.04 5.54
CA ARG A 39 12.24 -1.78 4.74
C ARG A 39 11.69 -3.05 4.09
N LEU A 40 10.58 -3.60 4.58
CA LEU A 40 9.88 -4.74 3.97
C LEU A 40 8.75 -4.28 3.04
N ILE A 41 8.01 -3.26 3.43
CA ILE A 41 6.85 -2.75 2.67
C ILE A 41 7.30 -2.13 1.35
N VAL A 42 8.33 -1.28 1.35
CA VAL A 42 8.76 -0.56 0.14
C VAL A 42 9.17 -1.51 -1.00
N PRO A 43 9.99 -2.57 -0.78
CA PRO A 43 10.27 -3.57 -1.80
C PRO A 43 9.02 -4.27 -2.36
N LEU A 44 8.04 -4.60 -1.51
CA LEU A 44 6.79 -5.22 -1.94
C LEU A 44 5.95 -4.27 -2.80
N LEU A 45 5.92 -2.98 -2.46
CA LEU A 45 5.25 -1.98 -3.29
C LEU A 45 5.95 -1.82 -4.66
N ALA A 46 7.28 -1.85 -4.68
CA ALA A 46 8.04 -1.81 -5.92
C ALA A 46 7.75 -3.04 -6.79
N GLU A 47 7.71 -4.24 -6.19
CA GLU A 47 7.35 -5.48 -6.88
C GLU A 47 5.93 -5.42 -7.45
N ARG A 48 4.95 -5.02 -6.64
CA ARG A 48 3.57 -4.80 -7.10
C ARG A 48 3.52 -3.81 -8.27
N GLY A 49 4.30 -2.74 -8.19
CA GLY A 49 4.39 -1.73 -9.26
C GLY A 49 4.92 -2.30 -10.58
N ARG A 50 5.91 -3.22 -10.53
CA ARG A 50 6.39 -3.90 -11.74
C ARG A 50 5.30 -4.72 -12.41
N TYR A 51 4.45 -5.40 -11.63
CA TYR A 51 3.30 -6.14 -12.17
C TYR A 51 2.24 -5.23 -12.78
N VAL A 52 1.94 -4.07 -12.16
CA VAL A 52 1.03 -3.10 -12.77
C VAL A 52 1.61 -2.56 -14.08
N LYS A 53 2.91 -2.24 -14.10
CA LYS A 53 3.59 -1.82 -15.32
C LYS A 53 3.52 -2.90 -16.42
N ASP A 54 3.73 -4.16 -16.07
CA ASP A 54 3.65 -5.27 -17.03
C ASP A 54 2.21 -5.47 -17.54
N ALA A 55 1.20 -5.24 -16.70
CA ALA A 55 -0.20 -5.30 -17.08
C ALA A 55 -0.57 -4.33 -18.21
N ALA A 56 0.14 -3.20 -18.35
CA ALA A 56 -0.05 -2.25 -19.44
C ALA A 56 0.12 -2.88 -20.83
N ARG A 57 0.95 -3.91 -20.97
CA ARG A 57 1.17 -4.66 -22.23
C ARG A 57 -0.07 -5.42 -22.70
N PHE A 58 -1.04 -5.65 -21.81
CA PHE A 58 -2.28 -6.35 -22.10
C PHE A 58 -3.47 -5.41 -22.35
N LYS A 59 -3.25 -4.08 -22.29
CA LYS A 59 -4.28 -3.06 -22.47
C LYS A 59 -4.22 -2.51 -23.89
N ARG A 60 -5.38 -2.37 -24.52
CA ARG A 60 -5.51 -1.86 -25.89
C ARG A 60 -5.63 -0.34 -25.94
N ASP A 61 -6.22 0.26 -24.92
CA ASP A 61 -6.46 1.70 -24.86
C ASP A 61 -6.43 2.25 -23.42
N ALA A 62 -6.40 3.57 -23.30
CA ALA A 62 -6.37 4.29 -22.02
C ALA A 62 -7.66 4.14 -21.20
N PHE A 63 -8.77 3.67 -21.78
CA PHE A 63 -10.01 3.42 -21.03
C PHE A 63 -9.89 2.11 -20.23
N GLN A 64 -9.26 1.09 -20.83
CA GLN A 64 -8.91 -0.16 -20.15
C GLN A 64 -7.87 0.02 -19.02
N VAL A 65 -7.14 1.15 -18.99
CA VAL A 65 -6.21 1.50 -17.91
C VAL A 65 -6.93 1.73 -16.58
N SER A 66 -8.11 2.36 -16.59
CA SER A 66 -8.85 2.64 -15.35
C SER A 66 -9.47 1.38 -14.74
N ALA A 67 -10.04 0.47 -15.53
CA ALA A 67 -10.65 -0.79 -15.07
C ALA A 67 -11.39 -0.72 -13.68
N PRO A 68 -12.47 0.08 -13.55
CA PRO A 68 -13.11 0.36 -12.24
C PRO A 68 -13.57 -0.89 -11.47
N GLN A 69 -14.11 -1.88 -12.18
CA GLN A 69 -14.52 -3.16 -11.56
C GLN A 69 -13.34 -3.86 -10.89
N ARG A 70 -12.19 -3.91 -11.56
CA ARG A 70 -10.98 -4.54 -11.02
C ARG A 70 -10.46 -3.77 -9.79
N GLN A 71 -10.58 -2.44 -9.77
CA GLN A 71 -10.23 -1.64 -8.59
C GLN A 71 -11.08 -2.04 -7.38
N GLN A 72 -12.40 -2.13 -7.56
CA GLN A 72 -13.30 -2.53 -6.48
C GLN A 72 -12.98 -3.93 -5.96
N GLU A 73 -12.70 -4.89 -6.85
CA GLU A 73 -12.26 -6.23 -6.45
C GLU A 73 -10.95 -6.23 -5.66
N VAL A 74 -10.01 -5.32 -5.93
CA VAL A 74 -8.81 -5.18 -5.09
C VAL A 74 -9.19 -4.68 -3.70
N ILE A 75 -10.05 -3.66 -3.62
CA ILE A 75 -10.47 -3.07 -2.35
C ILE A 75 -11.19 -4.11 -1.47
N ASP A 76 -12.15 -4.84 -2.04
CA ASP A 76 -12.90 -5.86 -1.29
C ASP A 76 -11.96 -6.95 -0.74
N LYS A 77 -11.00 -7.40 -1.55
CA LYS A 77 -10.02 -8.41 -1.13
C LYS A 77 -9.11 -7.92 0.00
N VAL A 78 -8.65 -6.66 -0.04
CA VAL A 78 -7.74 -6.15 0.99
C VAL A 78 -8.47 -5.82 2.29
N LEU A 79 -9.75 -5.48 2.22
CA LEU A 79 -10.61 -5.35 3.40
C LEU A 79 -10.82 -6.70 4.07
N GLN A 80 -11.01 -7.77 3.30
CA GLN A 80 -11.05 -9.13 3.85
C GLN A 80 -9.72 -9.50 4.53
N LEU A 81 -8.58 -9.26 3.87
CA LEU A 81 -7.25 -9.49 4.47
C LEU A 81 -7.02 -8.65 5.73
N ALA A 82 -7.52 -7.41 5.77
CA ALA A 82 -7.42 -6.56 6.94
C ALA A 82 -8.13 -7.20 8.15
N ALA A 83 -9.34 -7.72 7.93
CA ALA A 83 -10.09 -8.43 8.97
C ALA A 83 -9.36 -9.70 9.44
N GLU A 84 -8.82 -10.50 8.51
CA GLU A 84 -8.09 -11.74 8.83
C GLU A 84 -6.82 -11.47 9.66
N HIS A 85 -6.14 -10.35 9.41
CA HIS A 85 -4.90 -9.98 10.10
C HIS A 85 -5.09 -9.02 11.29
N GLY A 86 -6.33 -8.66 11.64
CA GLY A 86 -6.62 -7.71 12.72
C GLY A 86 -6.12 -6.28 12.45
N ALA A 87 -5.96 -5.91 11.18
CA ALA A 87 -5.60 -4.56 10.78
C ALA A 87 -6.83 -3.64 10.81
N TYR A 88 -6.58 -2.34 10.93
CA TYR A 88 -7.61 -1.31 10.86
C TYR A 88 -8.14 -1.17 9.42
N PRO A 89 -9.38 -1.57 9.11
CA PRO A 89 -9.89 -1.62 7.73
C PRO A 89 -9.84 -0.25 7.04
N GLU A 90 -10.13 0.83 7.76
CA GLU A 90 -10.10 2.20 7.26
C GLU A 90 -8.70 2.65 6.84
N VAL A 91 -7.66 2.17 7.53
CA VAL A 91 -6.27 2.46 7.18
C VAL A 91 -5.87 1.68 5.94
N VAL A 92 -6.20 0.39 5.90
CA VAL A 92 -5.89 -0.47 4.75
C VAL A 92 -6.58 0.05 3.49
N GLU A 93 -7.86 0.39 3.56
CA GLU A 93 -8.60 0.93 2.44
C GLU A 93 -7.99 2.24 1.93
N ALA A 94 -7.69 3.19 2.82
CA ALA A 94 -7.09 4.47 2.44
C ALA A 94 -5.73 4.27 1.75
N CYS A 95 -4.88 3.39 2.29
CA CYS A 95 -3.60 3.03 1.68
C CYS A 95 -3.80 2.45 0.27
N TYR A 96 -4.71 1.49 0.09
CA TYR A 96 -4.91 0.85 -1.20
C TYR A 96 -5.57 1.77 -2.23
N ARG A 97 -6.47 2.67 -1.83
CA ARG A 97 -7.03 3.68 -2.74
C ARG A 97 -5.94 4.61 -3.26
N ALA A 98 -5.06 5.11 -2.38
CA ALA A 98 -3.92 5.93 -2.79
C ALA A 98 -2.96 5.15 -3.70
N LEU A 99 -2.68 3.89 -3.36
CA LEU A 99 -1.80 3.02 -4.14
C LEU A 99 -2.35 2.75 -5.55
N ILE A 100 -3.64 2.45 -5.67
CA ILE A 100 -4.32 2.24 -6.94
C ILE A 100 -4.27 3.51 -7.79
N ALA A 101 -4.63 4.66 -7.22
CA ALA A 101 -4.61 5.94 -7.93
C ALA A 101 -3.19 6.29 -8.43
N GLY A 102 -2.17 6.11 -7.58
CA GLY A 102 -0.78 6.36 -7.95
C GLY A 102 -0.28 5.45 -9.08
N PHE A 103 -0.63 4.16 -9.04
CA PHE A 103 -0.24 3.25 -10.11
C PHE A 103 -0.99 3.48 -11.42
N ILE A 104 -2.27 3.85 -11.39
CA ILE A 104 -3.00 4.23 -12.61
C ILE A 104 -2.34 5.45 -13.26
N ALA A 105 -2.02 6.47 -12.48
CA ALA A 105 -1.35 7.67 -12.99
C ALA A 105 0.02 7.32 -13.61
N ARG A 106 0.78 6.42 -13.00
CA ARG A 106 2.07 5.96 -13.55
C ARG A 106 1.88 5.09 -14.80
N GLU A 107 0.90 4.19 -14.79
CA GLU A 107 0.60 3.31 -15.92
C GLU A 107 0.18 4.10 -17.16
N GLN A 108 -0.60 5.18 -17.00
CA GLN A 108 -0.95 6.08 -18.10
C GLN A 108 0.28 6.73 -18.74
N GLN A 109 1.29 7.10 -17.93
CA GLN A 109 2.56 7.64 -18.44
C GLN A 109 3.38 6.57 -19.17
N ASP A 110 3.48 5.37 -18.58
CA ASP A 110 4.21 4.27 -19.19
C ASP A 110 3.54 3.86 -20.52
N PHE A 111 2.20 3.78 -20.58
CA PHE A 111 1.43 3.42 -21.78
C PHE A 111 1.56 4.45 -22.91
N ALA A 112 1.63 5.74 -22.60
CA ALA A 112 1.82 6.79 -23.60
C ALA A 112 3.16 6.69 -24.36
N GLY A 113 4.16 6.01 -23.78
CA GLY A 113 5.45 5.73 -24.41
C GLY A 113 5.53 4.36 -25.10
N MET A 114 4.44 3.58 -25.14
CA MET A 114 4.40 2.25 -25.76
C MET A 114 3.97 2.33 -27.22
N GLU A 115 4.49 1.41 -28.03
CA GLU A 115 4.02 1.17 -29.40
C GLU A 115 3.19 -0.12 -29.46
N ALA A 116 2.26 -0.16 -30.42
CA ALA A 116 1.48 -1.37 -30.66
C ALA A 116 2.40 -2.49 -31.17
N VAL A 117 2.22 -3.71 -30.64
CA VAL A 117 2.88 -4.88 -31.21
C VAL A 117 2.29 -5.11 -32.60
N PRO A 118 3.11 -5.21 -33.67
CA PRO A 118 2.61 -5.46 -35.02
C PRO A 118 1.84 -6.78 -35.05
N GLU A 119 0.65 -6.79 -35.67
CA GLU A 119 -0.05 -8.03 -35.94
C GLU A 119 0.80 -8.87 -36.90
N VAL A 120 1.23 -10.06 -36.47
CA VAL A 120 1.86 -11.03 -37.36
C VAL A 120 0.74 -11.68 -38.18
N PRO A 121 0.72 -11.54 -39.51
CA PRO A 121 -0.29 -12.21 -40.33
C PRO A 121 -0.10 -13.73 -40.20
N ALA A 122 -1.23 -14.43 -40.10
CA ALA A 122 -1.34 -15.88 -39.91
C ALA A 122 -0.65 -16.69 -41.01
#